data_AF-A0A832Z4F3-F1
#
_entry.id   AF-A0A832Z4F3-F1
#
_cell.length_a   1.000
_cell.length_b   1.000
_cell.length_c   1.000
_cell.angle_alpha   90.00
_cell.angle_beta   90.00
_cell.angle_gamma   90.00
#
_symmetry.space_group_name_H-M   'P 1'
#
loop_
_entity.id
_entity.type
_entity.pdbx_description
1 polymer ?
#
loop_
_entity_poly.entity_id
_entity_poly.type
_entity_poly.pdbx_seq_one_letter_code
_entity_poly.pdbx_strand_id
1 'polypeptide(L)'
;MASNRLETIKLQLLAIRVLRALKPLYSYRELAKLVGLPPSMLCRYTRGSTIPSPEHAKRIVEYVLEEGRLRDIVLRKLDVKEGYIDTRPVFSDSSMLFLVSAYLAKKYGGAKVTKVLVPEARGIPLATAIALELDAQLVIARRVKDNPYEDYIESIALDNTYNPIYFYVPRKHISYRDRVLIVDDLVESGQTLRALLAIVEHCKAKLVGVFILVAVGGAWRKNLDVEAPVEAVLELSRPLARNPLREIHFKNHYEQSPS
;
A
#
# COMPACT_ATOMS: atom_id res chain seq x y z
N MET A 1 15.73 23.38 -17.01
CA MET A 1 16.76 23.27 -15.95
C MET A 1 16.20 23.25 -14.52
N ALA A 2 15.14 24.01 -14.19
CA ALA A 2 14.54 24.00 -12.84
C ALA A 2 13.84 22.67 -12.44
N SER A 3 13.20 21.96 -13.39
CA SER A 3 12.54 20.66 -13.13
C SER A 3 13.49 19.62 -12.54
N ASN A 4 14.69 19.48 -13.14
CA ASN A 4 15.68 18.49 -12.73
C ASN A 4 16.26 18.81 -11.33
N ARG A 5 16.47 20.11 -11.00
CA ARG A 5 16.95 20.50 -9.66
C ARG A 5 15.90 20.24 -8.58
N LEU A 6 14.63 20.53 -8.84
CA LEU A 6 13.55 20.26 -7.89
C LEU A 6 13.37 18.77 -7.66
N GLU A 7 13.38 17.96 -8.72
CA GLU A 7 13.32 16.49 -8.63
C GLU A 7 14.49 15.92 -7.83
N THR A 8 15.70 16.44 -8.05
CA THR A 8 16.89 16.06 -7.29
C THR A 8 16.72 16.35 -5.79
N ILE A 9 16.26 17.56 -5.44
CA ILE A 9 16.03 17.93 -4.03
C ILE A 9 14.93 17.06 -3.40
N LYS A 10 13.83 16.82 -4.11
CA LYS A 10 12.75 15.93 -3.65
C LYS A 10 13.28 14.52 -3.36
N LEU A 11 14.11 13.97 -4.25
CA LEU A 11 14.73 12.66 -4.06
C LEU A 11 15.65 12.63 -2.83
N GLN A 12 16.48 13.66 -2.64
CA GLN A 12 17.38 13.76 -1.48
C GLN A 12 16.60 13.86 -0.15
N LEU A 13 15.52 14.64 -0.12
CA LEU A 13 14.65 14.75 1.05
C LEU A 13 13.87 13.44 1.31
N LEU A 14 13.41 12.77 0.25
CA LEU A 14 12.77 11.46 0.35
C LEU A 14 13.72 10.43 0.97
N ALA A 15 14.98 10.39 0.54
CA ALA A 15 15.99 9.50 1.11
C ALA A 15 16.18 9.72 2.63
N ILE A 16 16.20 10.98 3.08
CA ILE A 16 16.28 11.31 4.51
C ILE A 16 15.04 10.80 5.25
N ARG A 17 13.84 11.04 4.70
CA ARG A 17 12.57 10.62 5.31
C ARG A 17 12.47 9.09 5.39
N VAL A 18 12.91 8.38 4.36
CA VAL A 18 13.03 6.91 4.33
C VAL A 18 13.98 6.40 5.43
N LEU A 19 15.19 6.96 5.55
CA LEU A 19 16.12 6.57 6.61
C LEU A 19 15.55 6.81 8.02
N ARG A 20 14.84 7.93 8.21
CA ARG A 20 14.17 8.25 9.49
C ARG A 20 13.07 7.24 9.80
N ALA A 21 12.25 6.88 8.82
CA ALA A 21 11.16 5.92 8.98
C ALA A 21 11.66 4.50 9.29
N LEU A 22 12.85 4.12 8.83
CA LEU A 22 13.47 2.84 9.17
C LEU A 22 14.14 2.82 10.56
N LYS A 23 14.48 3.99 11.12
CA LYS A 23 15.26 4.08 12.37
C LYS A 23 14.63 3.38 13.59
N PRO A 24 13.28 3.37 13.76
CA PRO A 24 12.63 2.60 14.83
C PRO A 24 12.78 1.08 14.68
N LEU A 25 12.97 0.59 13.45
CA LEU A 25 13.04 -0.84 13.14
C LEU A 25 14.47 -1.37 13.08
N TYR A 26 15.46 -0.49 12.85
CA TYR A 26 16.85 -0.88 12.61
C TYR A 26 17.85 0.01 13.34
N SER A 27 18.87 -0.60 13.93
CA SER A 27 20.06 0.10 14.40
C SER A 27 20.84 0.71 13.22
N TYR A 28 21.73 1.68 13.48
CA TYR A 28 22.58 2.25 12.42
C TYR A 28 23.49 1.20 11.78
N ARG A 29 23.89 0.17 12.53
CA ARG A 29 24.73 -0.93 12.03
C ARG A 29 23.95 -1.80 11.04
N GLU A 30 22.67 -2.07 11.32
CA GLU A 30 21.80 -2.82 10.40
C GLU A 30 21.47 -2.00 9.16
N LEU A 31 21.13 -0.72 9.31
CA LEU A 31 20.90 0.18 8.19
C LEU A 31 22.13 0.28 7.28
N ALA A 32 23.33 0.34 7.87
CA ALA A 32 24.58 0.38 7.13
C ALA A 32 24.78 -0.85 6.25
N LYS A 33 24.43 -2.05 6.76
CA LYS A 33 24.45 -3.29 5.97
C LYS A 33 23.40 -3.30 4.87
N LEU A 34 22.21 -2.78 5.16
CA LEU A 34 21.10 -2.74 4.20
C LEU A 34 21.42 -1.82 3.02
N VAL A 35 21.74 -0.55 3.27
CA VAL A 35 21.96 0.41 2.18
C VAL A 35 23.40 0.43 1.66
N GLY A 36 24.32 -0.24 2.35
CA GLY A 36 25.76 -0.27 2.04
C GLY A 36 26.43 1.11 2.17
N LEU A 37 26.10 1.84 3.24
CA LEU A 37 26.69 3.13 3.60
C LEU A 37 27.23 3.10 5.05
N PRO A 38 28.33 3.81 5.38
CA PRO A 38 28.87 3.85 6.73
C PRO A 38 27.86 4.36 7.78
N PRO A 39 27.83 3.78 9.01
CA PRO A 39 26.94 4.23 10.08
C PRO A 39 27.05 5.72 10.43
N SER A 40 28.27 6.29 10.34
CA SER A 40 28.51 7.71 10.58
C SER A 40 27.82 8.61 9.55
N MET A 41 27.80 8.21 8.27
CA MET A 41 27.07 8.92 7.23
C MET A 41 25.56 8.84 7.46
N LEU A 42 25.04 7.65 7.75
CA LEU A 42 23.62 7.45 8.03
C LEU A 42 23.14 8.28 9.21
N CYS A 43 23.94 8.39 10.27
CA CYS A 43 23.64 9.24 11.42
C CYS A 43 23.54 10.72 11.04
N ARG A 44 24.44 11.22 10.18
CA ARG A 44 24.36 12.61 9.68
C ARG A 44 23.13 12.83 8.80
N TYR A 45 22.80 11.87 7.93
CA TYR A 45 21.63 11.94 7.07
C TYR A 45 20.32 11.94 7.86
N THR A 46 20.15 11.02 8.82
CA THR A 46 18.94 10.96 9.66
C THR A 46 18.78 12.21 10.53
N ARG A 47 19.87 12.81 11.03
CA ARG A 47 19.82 14.07 11.77
C ARG A 47 19.57 15.30 10.90
N GLY A 48 19.76 15.18 9.57
CA GLY A 48 19.65 16.29 8.64
C GLY A 48 20.84 17.26 8.68
N SER A 49 21.94 16.90 9.34
CA SER A 49 23.17 17.70 9.35
C SER A 49 23.97 17.57 8.04
N THR A 50 23.63 16.60 7.20
CA THR A 50 24.18 16.45 5.86
C THR A 50 23.07 15.93 4.95
N ILE A 51 22.96 16.50 3.76
CA ILE A 51 22.04 16.03 2.72
C ILE A 51 22.76 14.93 1.91
N PRO A 52 22.14 13.77 1.65
CA PRO A 52 22.73 12.75 0.79
C PRO A 52 23.04 13.29 -0.61
N SER A 53 24.11 12.84 -1.25
CA SER A 53 24.32 13.12 -2.68
C SER A 53 23.14 12.56 -3.50
N PRO A 54 22.87 13.06 -4.71
CA PRO A 54 21.80 12.51 -5.56
C PRO A 54 21.95 11.00 -5.78
N GLU A 55 23.18 10.51 -5.93
CA GLU A 55 23.50 9.09 -6.08
C GLU A 55 23.17 8.29 -4.82
N HIS A 56 23.60 8.76 -3.63
CA HIS A 56 23.24 8.10 -2.37
C HIS A 56 21.72 8.12 -2.14
N ALA A 57 21.07 9.25 -2.44
CA ALA A 57 19.64 9.39 -2.29
C ALA A 57 18.88 8.38 -3.16
N LYS A 58 19.25 8.29 -4.44
CA LYS A 58 18.71 7.30 -5.37
C LYS A 58 18.90 5.88 -4.85
N ARG A 59 20.13 5.52 -4.46
CA ARG A 59 20.45 4.19 -3.93
C ARG A 59 19.62 3.82 -2.70
N ILE A 60 19.48 4.75 -1.73
CA ILE A 60 18.68 4.54 -0.52
C ILE A 60 17.21 4.30 -0.89
N VAL A 61 16.64 5.17 -1.71
CA VAL A 61 15.21 5.10 -2.08
C VAL A 61 14.91 3.86 -2.91
N GLU A 62 15.75 3.54 -3.90
CA GLU A 62 15.55 2.37 -4.75
C GLU A 62 15.64 1.06 -3.96
N TYR A 63 16.63 0.96 -3.06
CA TYR A 63 16.83 -0.23 -2.24
C TYR A 63 15.69 -0.43 -1.23
N VAL A 64 15.28 0.63 -0.52
CA VAL A 64 14.27 0.48 0.54
C VAL A 64 12.87 0.35 -0.02
N LEU A 65 12.54 1.11 -1.07
CA LEU A 65 11.23 1.05 -1.75
C LEU A 65 11.24 0.01 -2.87
N GLU A 66 11.95 -1.08 -2.67
CA GLU A 66 11.84 -2.31 -3.44
C GLU A 66 10.76 -3.19 -2.80
N GLU A 67 9.98 -3.91 -3.61
CA GLU A 67 8.86 -4.74 -3.14
C GLU A 67 9.28 -5.78 -2.10
N GLY A 68 10.37 -6.51 -2.35
CA GLY A 68 10.89 -7.51 -1.41
C GLY A 68 11.29 -6.92 -0.05
N ARG A 69 11.85 -5.69 -0.05
CA ARG A 69 12.25 -5.01 1.18
C ARG A 69 11.07 -4.43 1.93
N LEU A 70 10.11 -3.84 1.24
CA LEU A 70 8.88 -3.39 1.86
C LEU A 70 8.15 -4.56 2.52
N ARG A 71 8.07 -5.71 1.84
CA ARG A 71 7.52 -6.96 2.38
C ARG A 71 8.20 -7.35 3.70
N ASP A 72 9.53 -7.38 3.74
CA ASP A 72 10.30 -7.69 4.96
C ASP A 72 10.00 -6.71 6.12
N ILE A 73 9.88 -5.42 5.80
CA ILE A 73 9.63 -4.35 6.78
C ILE A 73 8.20 -4.46 7.34
N VAL A 74 7.20 -4.66 6.48
CA VAL A 74 5.80 -4.83 6.91
C VAL A 74 5.66 -6.08 7.77
N LEU A 75 6.27 -7.20 7.37
CA LEU A 75 6.19 -8.45 8.12
C LEU A 75 6.78 -8.34 9.53
N ARG A 76 7.87 -7.58 9.71
CA ARG A 76 8.44 -7.31 11.03
C ARG A 76 7.51 -6.53 11.97
N LYS A 77 6.56 -5.78 11.41
CA LYS A 77 5.63 -4.94 12.16
C LYS A 77 4.29 -5.63 12.43
N LEU A 78 3.88 -6.56 11.57
CA LEU A 78 2.64 -7.31 11.77
C LEU A 78 2.71 -8.13 13.06
N ASP A 79 1.60 -8.14 13.81
CA ASP A 79 1.42 -9.03 14.94
C ASP A 79 0.57 -10.22 14.47
N VAL A 80 1.20 -11.39 14.36
CA VAL A 80 0.55 -12.64 13.94
C VAL A 80 0.50 -13.57 15.14
N LYS A 81 -0.71 -13.82 15.65
CA LYS A 81 -0.96 -14.67 16.82
C LYS A 81 -2.02 -15.71 16.50
N GLU A 82 -1.69 -16.98 16.65
CA GLU A 82 -2.65 -18.10 16.62
C GLU A 82 -3.64 -18.07 15.43
N GLY A 83 -3.17 -17.69 14.24
CA GLY A 83 -4.04 -17.62 13.05
C GLY A 83 -4.82 -16.31 12.88
N TYR A 84 -4.63 -15.34 13.78
CA TYR A 84 -5.11 -13.98 13.64
C TYR A 84 -3.97 -13.06 13.20
N ILE A 85 -4.23 -12.24 12.17
CA ILE A 85 -3.30 -11.24 11.67
C ILE A 85 -3.82 -9.86 12.09
N ASP A 86 -3.03 -9.18 12.92
CA ASP A 86 -3.30 -7.80 13.29
C ASP A 86 -2.49 -6.84 12.42
N THR A 87 -3.20 -6.09 11.57
CA THR A 87 -2.64 -5.04 10.71
C THR A 87 -2.56 -3.68 11.41
N ARG A 88 -3.19 -3.50 12.59
CA ARG A 88 -3.20 -2.23 13.33
C ARG A 88 -1.80 -1.68 13.63
N PRO A 89 -0.78 -2.48 14.01
CA PRO A 89 0.57 -1.97 14.25
C PRO A 89 1.22 -1.30 13.04
N VAL A 90 0.78 -1.64 11.82
CA VAL A 90 1.23 -0.99 10.58
C VAL A 90 0.50 0.34 10.40
N PHE A 91 -0.81 0.38 10.64
CA PHE A 91 -1.62 1.58 10.40
C PHE A 91 -1.56 2.64 11.49
N SER A 92 -1.16 2.28 12.71
CA SER A 92 -0.93 3.23 13.79
C SER A 92 0.50 3.81 13.80
N ASP A 93 1.41 3.27 12.98
CA ASP A 93 2.79 3.74 12.87
C ASP A 93 2.96 4.67 11.66
N SER A 94 3.17 5.96 11.92
CA SER A 94 3.41 6.97 10.89
C SER A 94 4.59 6.65 9.95
N SER A 95 5.62 5.94 10.44
CA SER A 95 6.76 5.53 9.63
C SER A 95 6.36 4.46 8.61
N MET A 96 5.48 3.53 9.03
CA MET A 96 4.97 2.49 8.16
C MET A 96 3.99 3.04 7.13
N LEU A 97 3.06 3.92 7.56
CA LEU A 97 2.17 4.64 6.64
C LEU A 97 2.97 5.36 5.55
N PHE A 98 4.05 6.05 5.94
CA PHE A 98 4.93 6.73 5.00
C PHE A 98 5.67 5.74 4.07
N LEU A 99 6.28 4.67 4.60
CA LEU A 99 7.06 3.74 3.77
C LEU A 99 6.17 3.05 2.71
N VAL A 100 4.98 2.61 3.10
CA VAL A 100 4.04 1.95 2.18
C VAL A 100 3.49 2.94 1.15
N SER A 101 3.08 4.15 1.59
CA SER A 101 2.60 5.18 0.66
C SER A 101 3.68 5.68 -0.30
N ALA A 102 4.92 5.86 0.15
CA ALA A 102 6.05 6.24 -0.70
C ALA A 102 6.39 5.16 -1.75
N TYR A 103 6.31 3.88 -1.36
CA TYR A 103 6.44 2.78 -2.31
C TYR A 103 5.37 2.84 -3.40
N LEU A 104 4.10 3.07 -3.02
CA LEU A 104 3.02 3.21 -3.99
C LEU A 104 3.11 4.47 -4.84
N ALA A 105 3.57 5.59 -4.29
CA ALA A 105 3.84 6.79 -5.06
C ALA A 105 4.91 6.57 -6.12
N LYS A 106 5.98 5.83 -5.78
CA LYS A 106 7.00 5.41 -6.76
C LYS A 106 6.41 4.50 -7.85
N LYS A 107 5.54 3.54 -7.47
CA LYS A 107 4.94 2.57 -8.41
C LYS A 107 3.87 3.18 -9.32
N TYR A 108 2.97 3.98 -8.75
CA TYR A 108 1.80 4.56 -9.43
C TYR A 108 1.98 6.02 -9.84
N GLY A 109 3.14 6.65 -9.61
CA GLY A 109 3.38 8.06 -9.94
C GLY A 109 3.15 8.42 -11.40
N GLY A 110 3.38 7.49 -12.33
CA GLY A 110 3.07 7.66 -13.76
C GLY A 110 1.61 7.36 -14.14
N ALA A 111 0.83 6.74 -13.23
CA ALA A 111 -0.49 6.20 -13.53
C ALA A 111 -1.63 7.22 -13.37
N LYS A 112 -1.34 8.45 -12.92
CA LYS A 112 -2.29 9.56 -12.73
C LYS A 112 -3.52 9.14 -11.91
N VAL A 113 -3.31 8.56 -10.73
CA VAL A 113 -4.40 8.21 -9.81
C VAL A 113 -5.10 9.50 -9.37
N THR A 114 -6.42 9.59 -9.53
CA THR A 114 -7.22 10.75 -9.07
C THR A 114 -8.03 10.45 -7.82
N LYS A 115 -8.31 9.16 -7.56
CA LYS A 115 -9.09 8.69 -6.41
C LYS A 115 -8.41 7.48 -5.77
N VAL A 116 -8.35 7.48 -4.44
CA VAL A 116 -8.02 6.29 -3.65
C VAL A 116 -9.30 5.82 -2.97
N LEU A 117 -9.82 4.65 -3.38
CA LEU A 117 -11.03 4.05 -2.82
C LEU A 117 -10.67 3.01 -1.76
N VAL A 118 -11.21 3.15 -0.56
CA VAL A 118 -10.96 2.26 0.58
C VAL A 118 -12.27 1.85 1.26
N PRO A 119 -12.44 0.58 1.66
CA PRO A 119 -13.59 0.19 2.47
C PRO A 119 -13.45 0.68 3.91
N GLU A 120 -14.56 1.05 4.53
CA GLU A 120 -14.57 1.34 5.97
C GLU A 120 -14.25 0.07 6.79
N ALA A 121 -13.39 0.10 7.82
CA ALA A 121 -12.70 1.26 8.42
C ALA A 121 -11.17 1.15 8.48
N ARG A 122 -10.63 -0.07 8.57
CA ARG A 122 -9.26 -0.28 9.09
C ARG A 122 -8.17 0.25 8.16
N GLY A 123 -8.35 0.12 6.85
CA GLY A 123 -7.41 0.60 5.84
C GLY A 123 -7.38 2.12 5.64
N ILE A 124 -8.31 2.88 6.23
CA ILE A 124 -8.44 4.35 6.00
C ILE A 124 -7.13 5.11 6.26
N PRO A 125 -6.38 4.90 7.37
CA PRO A 125 -5.13 5.63 7.60
C PRO A 125 -4.10 5.41 6.49
N LEU A 126 -3.98 4.18 6.00
CA LEU A 126 -3.07 3.86 4.89
C LEU A 126 -3.54 4.49 3.58
N ALA A 127 -4.81 4.33 3.23
CA ALA A 127 -5.39 4.96 2.04
C ALA A 127 -5.24 6.49 2.06
N THR A 128 -5.35 7.11 3.24
CA THR A 128 -5.13 8.55 3.44
C THR A 128 -3.67 8.92 3.13
N ALA A 129 -2.70 8.18 3.66
CA ALA A 129 -1.29 8.42 3.37
C ALA A 129 -0.98 8.24 1.87
N ILE A 130 -1.54 7.21 1.23
CA ILE A 130 -1.39 6.96 -0.21
C ILE A 130 -2.00 8.10 -1.02
N ALA A 131 -3.20 8.57 -0.68
CA ALA A 131 -3.87 9.67 -1.35
C ALA A 131 -3.03 10.96 -1.30
N LEU A 132 -2.42 11.26 -0.14
CA LEU A 132 -1.53 12.42 0.02
C LEU A 132 -0.26 12.32 -0.84
N GLU A 133 0.41 11.16 -0.87
CA GLU A 133 1.64 10.99 -1.66
C GLU A 133 1.37 10.92 -3.18
N LEU A 134 0.16 10.54 -3.59
CA LEU A 134 -0.28 10.51 -5.00
C LEU A 134 -0.97 11.80 -5.48
N ASP A 135 -1.19 12.77 -4.60
CA ASP A 135 -1.99 13.99 -4.87
C ASP A 135 -3.41 13.64 -5.41
N ALA A 136 -4.03 12.63 -4.79
CA ALA A 136 -5.33 12.09 -5.15
C ALA A 136 -6.36 12.36 -4.05
N GLN A 137 -7.66 12.35 -4.41
CA GLN A 137 -8.72 12.46 -3.42
C GLN A 137 -9.02 11.11 -2.77
N LEU A 138 -9.21 11.10 -1.46
CA LEU A 138 -9.64 9.92 -0.71
C LEU A 138 -11.15 9.72 -0.86
N VAL A 139 -11.58 8.50 -1.16
CA VAL A 139 -12.98 8.08 -1.16
C VAL A 139 -13.14 6.89 -0.23
N ILE A 140 -14.03 7.01 0.75
CA ILE A 140 -14.32 5.95 1.72
C ILE A 140 -15.66 5.32 1.34
N ALA A 141 -15.66 4.01 1.11
CA ALA A 141 -16.89 3.24 0.96
C ALA A 141 -17.44 2.92 2.36
N ARG A 142 -18.49 3.66 2.76
CA ARG A 142 -19.10 3.62 4.09
C ARG A 142 -20.00 2.41 4.26
N ARG A 143 -20.17 1.92 5.49
CA ARG A 143 -21.16 0.88 5.82
C ARG A 143 -22.59 1.40 5.93
N VAL A 144 -22.75 2.72 6.10
CA VAL A 144 -24.03 3.41 6.24
C VAL A 144 -24.02 4.70 5.41
N LYS A 145 -25.20 5.18 5.02
CA LYS A 145 -25.36 6.51 4.39
C LYS A 145 -25.21 7.58 5.47
N ASP A 146 -24.26 8.49 5.29
CA ASP A 146 -23.96 9.57 6.24
C ASP A 146 -24.76 10.86 5.98
N ASN A 147 -25.32 11.03 4.79
CA ASN A 147 -26.20 12.12 4.42
C ASN A 147 -27.47 11.59 3.74
N PRO A 148 -28.67 11.69 4.36
CA PRO A 148 -29.90 11.14 3.78
C PRO A 148 -30.38 11.88 2.52
N TYR A 149 -29.84 13.06 2.22
CA TYR A 149 -30.21 13.88 1.06
C TYR A 149 -29.29 13.68 -0.14
N GLU A 150 -28.32 12.75 -0.08
CA GLU A 150 -27.41 12.45 -1.18
C GLU A 150 -27.77 11.15 -1.90
N ASP A 151 -27.49 11.13 -3.20
CA ASP A 151 -27.50 9.90 -3.98
C ASP A 151 -26.24 9.08 -3.72
N TYR A 152 -26.42 7.79 -3.50
CA TYR A 152 -25.33 6.85 -3.29
C TYR A 152 -25.25 5.82 -4.40
N ILE A 153 -24.03 5.39 -4.67
CA ILE A 153 -23.73 4.14 -5.33
C ILE A 153 -23.63 3.10 -4.24
N GLU A 154 -24.44 2.06 -4.37
CA GLU A 154 -24.53 0.95 -3.44
C GLU A 154 -23.90 -0.29 -4.07
N SER A 155 -23.14 -1.04 -3.27
CA SER A 155 -22.70 -2.39 -3.61
C SER A 155 -22.77 -3.28 -2.37
N ILE A 156 -22.82 -4.58 -2.60
CA ILE A 156 -23.03 -5.59 -1.55
C ILE A 156 -21.91 -6.62 -1.64
N ALA A 157 -21.31 -6.92 -0.49
CA ALA A 157 -20.45 -8.08 -0.28
C ALA A 157 -21.17 -9.08 0.64
N LEU A 158 -20.75 -10.34 0.62
CA LEU A 158 -21.14 -11.31 1.64
C LEU A 158 -19.94 -11.56 2.56
N ASP A 159 -20.19 -11.57 3.86
CA ASP A 159 -19.20 -12.02 4.84
C ASP A 159 -19.02 -13.55 4.81
N ASN A 160 -18.12 -14.08 5.64
CA ASN A 160 -17.84 -15.51 5.72
C ASN A 160 -19.03 -16.35 6.25
N THR A 161 -20.07 -15.69 6.80
CA THR A 161 -21.32 -16.30 7.28
C THR A 161 -22.51 -16.01 6.35
N TYR A 162 -22.25 -15.52 5.13
CA TYR A 162 -23.25 -15.14 4.12
C TYR A 162 -24.16 -13.97 4.52
N ASN A 163 -23.81 -13.19 5.55
CA ASN A 163 -24.54 -11.97 5.85
C ASN A 163 -24.15 -10.87 4.84
N PRO A 164 -25.13 -10.08 4.36
CA PRO A 164 -24.85 -8.98 3.47
C PRO A 164 -24.13 -7.87 4.21
N ILE A 165 -23.04 -7.37 3.62
CA ILE A 165 -22.42 -6.13 4.04
C ILE A 165 -22.48 -5.11 2.91
N TYR A 166 -23.13 -3.99 3.20
CA TYR A 166 -23.34 -2.90 2.26
C TYR A 166 -22.16 -1.94 2.26
N PHE A 167 -21.92 -1.35 1.09
CA PHE A 167 -20.96 -0.29 0.88
C PHE A 167 -21.61 0.84 0.08
N TYR A 168 -21.49 2.06 0.60
CA TYR A 168 -22.08 3.25 0.04
C TYR A 168 -21.00 4.29 -0.28
N VAL A 169 -21.04 4.84 -1.48
CA VAL A 169 -20.21 5.97 -1.90
C VAL A 169 -21.12 7.05 -2.50
N PRO A 170 -21.07 8.31 -2.04
CA PRO A 170 -21.82 9.39 -2.68
C PRO A 170 -21.52 9.47 -4.17
N ARG A 171 -22.55 9.54 -5.01
CA ARG A 171 -22.43 9.50 -6.48
C ARG A 171 -21.52 10.60 -7.02
N LYS A 172 -21.43 11.73 -6.33
CA LYS A 172 -20.56 12.87 -6.69
C LYS A 172 -19.06 12.63 -6.41
N HIS A 173 -18.68 11.60 -5.66
CA HIS A 173 -17.29 11.37 -5.26
C HIS A 173 -16.44 10.67 -6.32
N ILE A 174 -17.05 9.91 -7.23
CA ILE A 174 -16.36 9.21 -8.32
C ILE A 174 -17.14 9.44 -9.61
N SER A 175 -16.43 9.86 -10.66
CA SER A 175 -16.97 10.10 -12.00
C SER A 175 -16.26 9.24 -13.03
N TYR A 176 -16.82 9.15 -14.24
CA TYR A 176 -16.22 8.44 -15.36
C TYR A 176 -14.84 9.00 -15.79
N ARG A 177 -14.48 10.21 -15.36
CA ARG A 177 -13.16 10.82 -15.62
C ARG A 177 -12.08 10.35 -14.64
N ASP A 178 -12.50 9.71 -13.55
CA ASP A 178 -11.60 9.34 -12.46
C ASP A 178 -10.81 8.07 -12.74
N ARG A 179 -9.63 8.03 -12.13
CA ARG A 179 -8.66 6.94 -12.18
C ARG A 179 -8.47 6.45 -10.76
N VAL A 180 -9.08 5.31 -10.46
CA VAL A 180 -9.27 4.82 -9.10
C VAL A 180 -8.23 3.76 -8.76
N LEU A 181 -7.52 3.96 -7.64
CA LEU A 181 -6.74 2.93 -6.98
C LEU A 181 -7.55 2.39 -5.80
N ILE A 182 -7.84 1.10 -5.78
CA ILE A 182 -8.49 0.45 -4.63
C ILE A 182 -7.41 0.05 -3.63
N VAL A 183 -7.65 0.32 -2.34
CA VAL A 183 -6.76 -0.04 -1.24
C VAL A 183 -7.54 -0.84 -0.20
N ASP A 184 -6.99 -1.97 0.24
CA ASP A 184 -7.54 -2.77 1.34
C ASP A 184 -6.42 -3.25 2.28
N ASP A 185 -6.73 -3.41 3.57
CA ASP A 185 -5.72 -3.84 4.54
C ASP A 185 -5.52 -5.34 4.59
N LEU A 186 -6.61 -6.09 4.61
CA LEU A 186 -6.60 -7.53 4.82
C LEU A 186 -7.66 -8.19 3.96
N VAL A 187 -7.25 -9.12 3.10
CA VAL A 187 -8.14 -9.78 2.16
C VAL A 187 -8.03 -11.30 2.31
N GLU A 188 -9.19 -11.96 2.47
CA GLU A 188 -9.28 -13.43 2.52
C GLU A 188 -10.13 -13.99 1.38
N SER A 189 -11.42 -13.62 1.37
CA SER A 189 -12.38 -14.08 0.36
C SER A 189 -12.40 -13.20 -0.88
N GLY A 190 -11.98 -11.93 -0.80
CA GLY A 190 -12.06 -10.96 -1.90
C GLY A 190 -13.47 -10.37 -2.13
N GLN A 191 -14.46 -10.70 -1.30
CA GLN A 191 -15.84 -10.20 -1.44
C GLN A 191 -15.94 -8.68 -1.30
N THR A 192 -15.20 -8.10 -0.36
CA THR A 192 -15.09 -6.64 -0.21
C THR A 192 -14.52 -5.99 -1.48
N LEU A 193 -13.43 -6.53 -2.02
CA LEU A 193 -12.83 -6.00 -3.24
C LEU A 193 -13.80 -6.08 -4.43
N ARG A 194 -14.51 -7.20 -4.59
CA ARG A 194 -15.55 -7.34 -5.62
C ARG A 194 -16.62 -6.25 -5.51
N ALA A 195 -17.06 -5.93 -4.30
CA ALA A 195 -18.04 -4.86 -4.08
C ALA A 195 -17.46 -3.47 -4.46
N LEU A 196 -16.22 -3.17 -4.08
CA LEU A 196 -15.54 -1.92 -4.47
C LEU A 196 -15.32 -1.82 -5.99
N LEU A 197 -14.98 -2.92 -6.65
CA LEU A 197 -14.88 -3.00 -8.10
C LEU A 197 -16.21 -2.67 -8.78
N ALA A 198 -17.32 -3.21 -8.27
CA ALA A 198 -18.66 -2.89 -8.77
C ALA A 198 -18.99 -1.40 -8.62
N ILE A 199 -18.57 -0.74 -7.53
CA ILE A 199 -18.71 0.73 -7.38
C ILE A 199 -17.95 1.45 -8.50
N VAL A 200 -16.69 1.09 -8.75
CA VAL A 200 -15.87 1.71 -9.81
C VAL A 200 -16.50 1.51 -11.19
N GLU A 201 -17.00 0.31 -11.47
CA GLU A 201 -17.69 -0.04 -12.72
C GLU A 201 -19.00 0.74 -12.90
N HIS A 202 -19.83 0.84 -11.86
CA HIS A 202 -21.06 1.64 -11.87
C HIS A 202 -20.79 3.12 -12.15
N CYS A 203 -19.63 3.65 -11.72
CA CYS A 203 -19.20 5.01 -12.03
C CYS A 203 -18.69 5.18 -13.47
N LYS A 204 -18.44 4.08 -14.18
CA LYS A 204 -17.67 4.02 -15.43
C LYS A 204 -16.27 4.63 -15.29
N ALA A 205 -15.71 4.57 -14.09
CA ALA A 205 -14.39 5.11 -13.80
C ALA A 205 -13.31 4.09 -14.19
N LYS A 206 -12.07 4.56 -14.43
CA LYS A 206 -10.97 3.67 -14.77
C LYS A 206 -10.33 3.10 -13.52
N LEU A 207 -10.33 1.78 -13.37
CA LEU A 207 -9.50 1.11 -12.37
C LEU A 207 -8.02 1.19 -12.78
N VAL A 208 -7.19 1.76 -11.93
CA VAL A 208 -5.73 1.84 -12.11
C VAL A 208 -5.02 0.63 -11.53
N GLY A 209 -5.55 0.09 -10.43
CA GLY A 209 -5.00 -1.07 -9.76
C GLY A 209 -5.72 -1.35 -8.44
N VAL A 210 -5.34 -2.45 -7.83
CA VAL A 210 -5.77 -2.85 -6.49
C VAL A 210 -4.52 -3.10 -5.66
N PHE A 211 -4.45 -2.47 -4.49
CA PHE A 211 -3.38 -2.65 -3.53
C PHE A 211 -3.91 -3.24 -2.23
N ILE A 212 -3.25 -4.30 -1.76
CA ILE A 212 -3.61 -5.04 -0.56
C ILE A 212 -2.37 -5.09 0.33
N LEU A 213 -2.50 -4.70 1.60
CA LEU A 213 -1.37 -4.84 2.52
C LEU A 213 -1.11 -6.33 2.83
N VAL A 214 -2.14 -7.08 3.21
CA VAL A 214 -2.04 -8.51 3.52
C VAL A 214 -3.15 -9.30 2.84
N ALA A 215 -2.81 -10.33 2.10
CA ALA A 215 -3.74 -11.32 1.58
C ALA A 215 -3.52 -12.68 2.24
N VAL A 216 -4.61 -13.38 2.56
CA VAL A 216 -4.58 -14.69 3.23
C VAL A 216 -5.19 -15.73 2.30
N GLY A 217 -4.43 -16.79 2.03
CA GLY A 217 -4.80 -17.83 1.08
C GLY A 217 -4.92 -17.33 -0.36
N GLY A 218 -5.60 -18.13 -1.19
CA GLY A 218 -5.77 -17.84 -2.62
C GLY A 218 -7.21 -17.58 -3.07
N ALA A 219 -8.19 -17.67 -2.17
CA ALA A 219 -9.61 -17.60 -2.53
C ALA A 219 -10.00 -16.24 -3.12
N TRP A 220 -9.42 -15.16 -2.58
CA TRP A 220 -9.66 -13.79 -3.03
C TRP A 220 -9.44 -13.55 -4.52
N ARG A 221 -8.49 -14.26 -5.14
CA ARG A 221 -8.22 -14.14 -6.58
C ARG A 221 -9.41 -14.53 -7.44
N LYS A 222 -10.24 -15.49 -7.00
CA LYS A 222 -11.45 -15.92 -7.74
C LYS A 222 -12.51 -14.82 -7.81
N ASN A 223 -12.42 -13.82 -6.94
CA ASN A 223 -13.35 -12.70 -6.86
C ASN A 223 -12.78 -11.42 -7.51
N LEU A 224 -11.61 -11.52 -8.15
CA LEU A 224 -10.97 -10.45 -8.90
C LEU A 224 -10.83 -10.88 -10.36
N ASP A 225 -11.80 -10.46 -11.18
CA ASP A 225 -11.72 -10.58 -12.63
C ASP A 225 -11.47 -9.17 -13.20
N VAL A 226 -10.20 -8.75 -13.17
CA VAL A 226 -9.78 -7.40 -13.58
C VAL A 226 -8.48 -7.46 -14.36
N GLU A 227 -8.39 -6.64 -15.41
CA GLU A 227 -7.14 -6.46 -16.17
C GLU A 227 -6.12 -5.57 -15.45
N ALA A 228 -6.60 -4.74 -14.52
CA ALA A 228 -5.74 -3.82 -13.78
C ALA A 228 -4.78 -4.58 -12.84
N PRO A 229 -3.56 -4.07 -12.60
CA PRO A 229 -2.60 -4.71 -11.71
C PRO A 229 -3.16 -4.87 -10.30
N VAL A 230 -3.03 -6.07 -9.75
CA VAL A 230 -3.37 -6.39 -8.36
C VAL A 230 -2.09 -6.77 -7.62
N GLU A 231 -1.86 -6.10 -6.50
CA GLU A 231 -0.68 -6.32 -5.67
C GLU A 231 -1.08 -6.61 -4.22
N ALA A 232 -0.48 -7.65 -3.64
CA ALA A 232 -0.51 -7.90 -2.22
C ALA A 232 0.92 -7.86 -1.65
N VAL A 233 1.21 -6.92 -0.74
CA VAL A 233 2.55 -6.80 -0.15
C VAL A 233 2.94 -8.10 0.56
N LEU A 234 2.01 -8.68 1.30
CA LEU A 234 2.18 -9.98 1.94
C LEU A 234 1.10 -10.95 1.51
N GLU A 235 1.50 -12.16 1.16
CA GLU A 235 0.59 -13.27 0.96
C GLU A 235 0.94 -14.38 1.94
N LEU A 236 -0.03 -14.72 2.80
CA LEU A 236 0.14 -15.70 3.86
C LEU A 236 -0.71 -16.94 3.57
N SER A 237 -0.13 -18.13 3.69
CA SER A 237 -0.83 -19.40 3.52
C SER A 237 -1.61 -19.77 4.78
N ARG A 238 -2.63 -20.63 4.63
CA ARG A 238 -3.27 -21.32 5.77
C ARG A 238 -2.77 -22.78 5.86
N PRO A 239 -2.61 -23.35 7.07
CA PRO A 239 -2.70 -22.68 8.38
C PRO A 239 -1.54 -21.69 8.53
N LEU A 240 -1.77 -20.57 9.21
CA LEU A 240 -0.72 -19.57 9.41
C LEU A 240 0.39 -20.20 10.27
N ALA A 241 1.62 -20.33 9.75
CA ALA A 241 2.72 -20.85 10.56
C ALA A 241 2.87 -20.10 11.87
N ARG A 242 3.29 -20.82 12.92
CA ARG A 242 3.76 -20.24 14.19
C ARG A 242 4.87 -19.21 14.00
N ASN A 243 5.55 -19.21 12.84
CA ASN A 243 6.49 -18.17 12.43
C ASN A 243 6.32 -17.87 10.92
N PRO A 244 5.57 -16.82 10.54
CA PRO A 244 5.29 -16.49 9.14
C PRO A 244 6.54 -16.12 8.33
N LEU A 245 7.69 -15.82 8.96
CA LEU A 245 8.97 -15.63 8.27
C LEU A 245 9.51 -16.90 7.60
N ARG A 246 9.05 -18.09 7.99
CA ARG A 246 9.50 -19.37 7.41
C ARG A 246 8.65 -19.87 6.24
N GLU A 247 7.43 -19.36 6.09
CA GLU A 247 6.46 -19.82 5.07
C GLU A 247 6.43 -18.97 3.79
N ILE A 248 7.22 -17.88 3.72
CA ILE A 248 7.29 -17.07 2.51
C ILE A 248 7.99 -17.89 1.42
N HIS A 249 7.20 -18.59 0.61
CA HIS A 249 7.68 -19.14 -0.65
C HIS A 249 8.07 -17.97 -1.56
N PHE A 250 9.36 -17.86 -1.83
CA PHE A 250 9.92 -16.98 -2.84
C PHE A 250 9.39 -17.41 -4.21
N LYS A 251 8.24 -16.87 -4.63
CA LYS A 251 7.89 -16.86 -6.05
C LYS A 251 8.69 -15.75 -6.72
N ASN A 252 9.88 -16.13 -7.20
CA ASN A 252 10.55 -15.36 -8.24
C ASN A 252 9.64 -15.36 -9.47
N HIS A 253 8.94 -14.26 -9.72
CA HIS A 253 8.36 -13.99 -11.03
C HIS A 253 9.48 -13.53 -11.97
N TYR A 254 10.31 -14.47 -12.40
CA TYR A 254 11.15 -14.37 -13.59
C TYR A 254 11.17 -15.74 -14.24
N GLU A 255 10.16 -16.03 -15.05
CA GLU A 255 10.24 -16.99 -16.15
C GLU A 255 9.08 -16.71 -17.10
N GLN A 256 9.25 -15.68 -17.92
CA GLN A 256 8.78 -15.69 -19.29
C GLN A 256 9.91 -15.13 -20.15
N SER A 257 10.54 -16.00 -20.91
CA SER A 257 11.02 -15.68 -22.25
C SER A 257 10.86 -16.92 -23.13
N PRO A 258 10.36 -16.75 -24.36
CA PRO A 258 9.85 -17.83 -25.18
C PRO A 258 10.95 -18.50 -26.01
N SER A 259 10.73 -19.77 -26.33
CA SER A 259 11.30 -20.45 -27.50
C SER A 259 10.16 -21.02 -28.33
#